data_AF-A0A6L3A075-F1
#
_entry.id   AF-A0A6L3A075-F1
#
_cell.length_a   1.000
_cell.length_b   1.000
_cell.length_c   1.000
_cell.angle_alpha   90.00
_cell.angle_beta   90.00
_cell.angle_gamma   90.00
#
_symmetry.space_group_name_H-M   'P 1'
#
loop_
_entity.id
_entity.type
_entity.pdbx_description
1 polymer ?
#
loop_
_entity_poly.entity_id
_entity_poly.type
_entity_poly.pdbx_seq_one_letter_code
_entity_poly.pdbx_strand_id
1 'polypeptide(L)'
;MSAAVSVEPTDVELLTRIRAGSEDALRILMRRHDALIRYTVFRFSRDRCHADPAWLDDIAASCWAALAERARSDRAVPANLPGLLVTLARNRTISAVRTEDRAIARAVRYARQRTSENDLSGDASTIIERLEELNRLREILAGLEEPDRRILAELPLILDRRWTEAARRLDMPESTLRSIWATLKDKIRAGWPDP
;
A
#
# COMPACT_ATOMS: atom_id res chain seq x y z
N MET A 1 35.24 34.86 -10.51
CA MET A 1 33.90 34.52 -9.96
C MET A 1 33.89 33.04 -9.64
N SER A 2 34.03 32.67 -8.37
CA SER A 2 34.07 31.27 -7.93
C SER A 2 32.64 30.76 -7.75
N ALA A 3 32.24 29.76 -8.53
CA ALA A 3 30.97 29.06 -8.35
C ALA A 3 31.07 28.26 -7.04
N ALA A 4 30.38 28.72 -6.00
CA ALA A 4 30.26 27.97 -4.75
C ALA A 4 29.61 26.62 -5.06
N VAL A 5 30.36 25.53 -4.90
CA VAL A 5 29.82 24.18 -4.90
C VAL A 5 28.84 24.09 -3.74
N SER A 6 27.55 24.18 -4.01
CA SER A 6 26.52 24.03 -2.98
C SER A 6 26.49 22.56 -2.58
N VAL A 7 27.17 22.22 -1.49
CA VAL A 7 27.07 20.90 -0.87
C VAL A 7 25.62 20.73 -0.43
N GLU A 8 24.91 19.80 -1.07
CA GLU A 8 23.52 19.54 -0.75
C GLU A 8 23.42 18.90 0.65
N PRO A 9 22.60 19.45 1.56
CA PRO A 9 22.54 18.95 2.93
C PRO A 9 22.07 17.49 3.00
N THR A 10 22.74 16.75 3.88
CA THR A 10 22.41 15.37 4.23
C THR A 10 21.09 15.28 4.99
N ASP A 11 20.48 14.09 5.01
CA ASP A 11 19.23 13.86 5.74
C ASP A 11 19.37 14.17 7.25
N VAL A 12 20.54 13.86 7.83
CA VAL A 12 20.84 14.14 9.25
C VAL A 12 20.89 15.64 9.51
N GLU A 13 21.54 16.42 8.65
CA GLU A 13 21.59 17.88 8.78
C GLU A 13 20.20 18.51 8.62
N LEU A 14 19.39 17.99 7.68
CA LEU A 14 18.02 18.44 7.50
C LEU A 14 17.16 18.15 8.74
N LEU A 15 17.30 16.98 9.35
CA LEU A 15 16.60 16.62 10.60
C LEU A 15 17.00 17.55 11.76
N THR A 16 18.29 17.87 11.90
CA THR A 16 18.76 18.84 12.91
C THR A 16 18.15 20.23 12.68
N ARG A 17 18.05 20.67 11.43
CA ARG A 17 17.40 21.95 11.08
C ARG A 17 15.89 21.93 11.37
N ILE A 18 15.20 20.82 11.13
CA ILE A 18 13.78 20.66 11.48
C ILE A 18 13.57 20.74 12.99
N ARG A 19 14.46 20.13 13.77
CA ARG A 19 14.47 20.24 15.23
C ARG A 19 14.62 21.69 15.69
N ALA A 20 15.40 22.49 14.98
CA ALA A 20 15.53 23.93 15.19
C ALA A 20 14.38 24.78 14.62
N GLY A 21 13.32 24.16 14.08
CA GLY A 21 12.14 24.85 13.55
C GLY A 21 12.20 25.22 12.07
N SER A 22 13.21 24.77 11.32
CA SER A 22 13.31 25.07 9.88
C SER A 22 12.29 24.29 9.05
N GLU A 23 11.27 25.00 8.54
CA GLU A 23 10.30 24.44 7.59
C GLU A 23 10.90 24.15 6.21
N ASP A 24 11.90 24.93 5.79
CA ASP A 24 12.61 24.73 4.53
C ASP A 24 13.30 23.36 4.50
N ALA A 25 13.87 22.95 5.62
CA ALA A 25 14.50 21.64 5.75
C ALA A 25 13.49 20.49 5.63
N LEU A 26 12.28 20.65 6.18
CA LEU A 26 11.19 19.69 5.99
C LEU A 26 10.78 19.61 4.53
N ARG A 27 10.62 20.75 3.84
CA ARG A 27 10.28 20.78 2.41
C ARG A 27 11.34 20.10 1.53
N ILE A 28 12.63 20.20 1.89
CA ILE A 28 13.70 19.48 1.18
C ILE A 28 13.57 17.97 1.38
N LEU A 29 13.36 17.50 2.62
CA LEU A 29 13.15 16.07 2.88
C LEU A 29 11.91 15.54 2.18
N MET A 30 10.81 16.32 2.16
CA MET A 30 9.60 15.97 1.43
C MET A 30 9.91 15.74 -0.05
N ARG A 31 10.53 16.72 -0.73
CA ARG A 31 10.90 16.54 -2.15
C ARG A 31 11.77 15.30 -2.40
N ARG A 32 12.66 14.95 -1.47
CA ARG A 32 13.59 13.83 -1.61
C ARG A 32 12.92 12.47 -1.41
N HIS A 33 11.99 12.34 -0.46
CA HIS A 33 11.50 11.04 0.01
C HIS A 33 9.98 10.85 -0.09
N ASP A 34 9.22 11.83 -0.56
CA ASP A 34 7.75 11.74 -0.64
C ASP A 34 7.30 10.61 -1.58
N ALA A 35 8.02 10.40 -2.69
CA ALA A 35 7.78 9.27 -3.59
C ALA A 35 7.91 7.91 -2.88
N LEU A 36 8.86 7.75 -1.95
CA LEU A 36 9.05 6.53 -1.18
C LEU A 36 7.88 6.26 -0.24
N ILE A 37 7.39 7.29 0.46
CA ILE A 37 6.23 7.19 1.34
C ILE A 37 5.01 6.82 0.52
N ARG A 38 4.73 7.57 -0.55
CA ARG A 38 3.56 7.35 -1.42
C ARG A 38 3.57 5.97 -2.05
N TYR A 39 4.72 5.52 -2.57
CA TYR A 39 4.85 4.17 -3.10
C TYR A 39 4.59 3.12 -2.01
N THR A 40 5.11 3.31 -0.79
CA THR A 40 4.86 2.40 0.32
C THR A 40 3.37 2.33 0.66
N VAL A 41 2.70 3.47 0.80
CA VAL A 41 1.25 3.52 1.07
C VAL A 41 0.48 2.81 -0.04
N PHE A 42 0.68 3.22 -1.29
CA PHE A 42 0.03 2.62 -2.46
C PHE A 42 0.21 1.10 -2.52
N ARG A 43 1.40 0.61 -2.19
CA ARG A 43 1.74 -0.82 -2.20
C ARG A 43 0.93 -1.65 -1.20
N PHE A 44 0.54 -1.07 -0.06
CA PHE A 44 -0.19 -1.74 1.02
C PHE A 44 -1.71 -1.51 0.97
N SER A 45 -2.19 -0.55 0.19
CA SER A 45 -3.60 -0.17 0.13
C SER A 45 -4.03 0.26 -1.28
N ARG A 46 -3.55 -0.44 -2.30
CA ARG A 46 -3.76 -0.11 -3.72
C ARG A 46 -5.23 0.14 -4.06
N ASP A 47 -6.13 -0.74 -3.64
CA ASP A 47 -7.56 -0.62 -3.94
C ASP A 47 -8.17 0.66 -3.35
N ARG A 48 -7.75 1.04 -2.14
CA ARG A 48 -8.18 2.29 -1.50
C ARG A 48 -7.64 3.50 -2.23
N CYS A 49 -6.36 3.49 -2.59
CA CYS A 49 -5.76 4.60 -3.34
C CYS A 49 -6.39 4.77 -4.74
N HIS A 50 -6.87 3.69 -5.36
CA HIS A 50 -7.64 3.78 -6.60
C HIS A 50 -9.06 4.28 -6.40
N ALA A 51 -9.73 3.85 -5.31
CA ALA A 51 -11.08 4.30 -4.98
C ALA A 51 -11.12 5.77 -4.54
N ASP A 52 -10.10 6.21 -3.81
CA ASP A 52 -9.95 7.58 -3.32
C ASP A 52 -8.47 8.01 -3.39
N PRO A 53 -8.07 8.80 -4.40
CA PRO A 53 -6.73 9.35 -4.48
C PRO A 53 -6.37 10.28 -3.31
N ALA A 54 -7.33 10.97 -2.70
CA ALA A 54 -7.07 11.87 -1.57
C ALA A 54 -6.64 11.09 -0.31
N TRP A 55 -7.09 9.84 -0.18
CA TRP A 55 -6.66 8.94 0.89
C TRP A 55 -5.13 8.76 0.93
N LEU A 56 -4.49 8.67 -0.25
CA LEU A 56 -3.04 8.58 -0.34
C LEU A 56 -2.36 9.84 0.20
N ASP A 57 -2.89 11.01 -0.15
CA ASP A 57 -2.40 12.31 0.30
C ASP A 57 -2.52 12.45 1.82
N ASP A 58 -3.65 12.05 2.39
CA ASP A 58 -3.90 12.12 3.84
C ASP A 58 -2.91 11.25 4.64
N ILE A 59 -2.66 10.02 4.19
CA ILE A 59 -1.71 9.13 4.85
C ILE A 59 -0.28 9.65 4.68
N ALA A 60 0.09 10.17 3.51
CA ALA A 60 1.40 10.76 3.28
C ALA A 60 1.62 12.01 4.16
N ALA A 61 0.63 12.90 4.22
CA ALA A 61 0.66 14.09 5.09
C ALA A 61 0.79 13.69 6.58
N SER A 62 0.05 12.67 7.02
CA SER A 62 0.16 12.13 8.38
C SER A 62 1.55 11.57 8.68
N CYS A 63 2.22 10.94 7.70
CA CYS A 63 3.60 10.50 7.84
C CYS A 63 4.56 11.66 8.08
N TRP A 64 4.44 12.72 7.28
CA TRP A 64 5.28 13.92 7.39
C TRP A 64 5.04 14.67 8.69
N ALA A 65 3.79 14.85 9.10
CA ALA A 65 3.44 15.50 10.37
C ALA A 65 4.11 14.80 11.56
N ALA A 66 4.12 13.46 11.56
CA ALA A 66 4.74 12.71 12.64
C ALA A 66 6.25 12.59 12.56
N LEU A 67 6.84 12.64 11.37
CA LEU A 67 8.28 12.81 11.26
C LEU A 67 8.68 14.16 11.86
N ALA A 68 7.98 15.24 11.52
CA ALA A 68 8.24 16.57 12.05
C ALA A 68 8.08 16.62 13.57
N GLU A 69 7.01 16.04 14.11
CA GLU A 69 6.79 15.92 15.55
C GLU A 69 7.91 15.12 16.22
N ARG A 70 8.29 13.98 15.65
CA ARG A 70 9.38 13.15 16.18
C ARG A 70 10.72 13.88 16.15
N ALA A 71 11.02 14.60 15.07
CA ALA A 71 12.28 15.35 14.93
C ALA A 71 12.37 16.53 15.91
N ARG A 72 11.24 17.15 16.25
CA ARG A 72 11.16 18.22 17.27
C ARG A 72 11.19 17.68 18.70
N SER A 73 10.69 16.47 18.90
CA SER A 73 10.80 15.79 20.19
C SER A 73 12.26 15.40 20.49
N ASP A 74 12.59 15.21 21.76
CA ASP A 74 13.93 14.73 22.18
C ASP A 74 14.19 13.25 21.84
N ARG A 75 13.32 12.63 21.02
CA ARG A 75 13.46 11.25 20.58
C ARG A 75 14.47 11.19 19.45
N ALA A 76 15.44 10.29 19.58
CA ALA A 76 16.39 9.99 18.52
C ALA A 76 15.65 9.60 17.22
N VAL A 77 16.02 10.27 16.14
CA VAL A 77 15.69 9.87 14.77
C VAL A 77 16.82 8.94 14.30
N PRO A 78 16.52 7.70 13.85
CA PRO A 78 17.53 6.79 13.33
C PRO A 78 18.32 7.39 12.17
N ALA A 79 19.60 7.01 12.05
CA ALA A 79 20.46 7.43 10.93
C ALA A 79 19.92 6.96 9.56
N ASN A 80 19.18 5.85 9.51
CA ASN A 80 18.51 5.36 8.31
C ASN A 80 17.10 5.97 8.19
N LEU A 81 17.03 7.21 7.70
CA LEU A 81 15.76 7.91 7.47
C LEU A 81 14.84 7.17 6.48
N PRO A 82 15.30 6.66 5.32
CA PRO A 82 14.43 5.89 4.41
C PRO A 82 13.76 4.68 5.07
N GLY A 83 14.51 3.91 5.88
CA GLY A 83 13.96 2.76 6.61
C GLY A 83 12.91 3.16 7.66
N LEU A 84 13.12 4.29 8.34
CA LEU A 84 12.12 4.87 9.23
C LEU A 84 10.85 5.25 8.48
N LEU A 85 10.98 5.94 7.34
CA LEU A 85 9.84 6.41 6.55
C LEU A 85 8.99 5.25 6.02
N VAL A 86 9.62 4.18 5.53
CA VAL A 86 8.91 2.96 5.12
C VAL A 86 8.15 2.34 6.28
N THR A 87 8.79 2.22 7.45
CA THR A 87 8.14 1.66 8.65
C THR A 87 6.95 2.52 9.09
N LEU A 88 7.13 3.84 9.08
CA LEU A 88 6.12 4.81 9.46
C LEU A 88 4.91 4.75 8.51
N ALA A 89 5.17 4.77 7.21
CA ALA A 89 4.15 4.68 6.17
C ALA A 89 3.37 3.37 6.25
N ARG A 90 4.07 2.23 6.37
CA ARG A 90 3.43 0.91 6.53
C ARG A 90 2.51 0.85 7.75
N ASN A 91 3.02 1.26 8.91
CA ASN A 91 2.26 1.17 10.17
C ASN A 91 1.02 2.08 10.15
N ARG A 92 1.14 3.28 9.56
CA ARG A 92 0.00 4.18 9.37
C ARG A 92 -1.03 3.63 8.42
N THR A 93 -0.59 3.13 7.27
CA THR A 93 -1.46 2.52 6.25
C THR A 93 -2.27 1.38 6.87
N ILE A 94 -1.61 0.45 7.57
CA ILE A 94 -2.27 -0.67 8.25
C ILE A 94 -3.26 -0.19 9.31
N SER A 95 -2.89 0.85 10.07
CA SER A 95 -3.76 1.41 11.11
C SER A 95 -4.99 2.11 10.54
N ALA A 96 -4.84 2.84 9.44
CA ALA A 96 -5.93 3.51 8.73
C ALA A 96 -6.92 2.49 8.15
N VAL A 97 -6.39 1.47 7.43
CA VAL A 97 -7.17 0.34 6.91
C VAL A 97 -7.99 -0.32 8.02
N ARG A 98 -7.35 -0.66 9.15
CA ARG A 98 -8.05 -1.27 10.30
C ARG A 98 -9.11 -0.36 10.90
N THR A 99 -8.87 0.94 10.92
CA THR A 99 -9.82 1.91 11.50
C THR A 99 -11.07 2.03 10.63
N GLU A 100 -10.88 2.09 9.31
CA GLU A 100 -11.97 2.07 8.33
C GLU A 100 -12.73 0.76 8.34
N ASP A 101 -12.05 -0.39 8.32
CA ASP A 101 -12.71 -1.69 8.36
C ASP A 101 -13.58 -1.81 9.62
N ARG A 102 -13.10 -1.31 10.77
CA ARG A 102 -13.89 -1.22 12.00
C ARG A 102 -15.03 -0.23 11.90
N ALA A 103 -14.84 0.92 11.25
CA ALA A 103 -15.90 1.90 11.04
C ALA A 103 -17.01 1.35 10.14
N ILE A 104 -16.65 0.68 9.04
CA ILE A 104 -17.55 -0.04 8.14
C ILE A 104 -18.27 -1.16 8.90
N ALA A 105 -17.55 -1.99 9.66
CA ALA A 105 -18.18 -3.06 10.45
C ALA A 105 -19.16 -2.51 11.50
N ARG A 106 -18.83 -1.38 12.15
CA ARG A 106 -19.76 -0.69 13.06
C ARG A 106 -20.97 -0.12 12.33
N ALA A 107 -20.76 0.52 11.17
CA ALA A 107 -21.83 1.06 10.34
C ALA A 107 -22.76 -0.05 9.85
N VAL A 108 -22.21 -1.19 9.39
CA VAL A 108 -22.97 -2.39 9.01
C VAL A 108 -23.73 -2.96 10.20
N ARG A 109 -23.11 -3.06 11.39
CA ARG A 109 -23.79 -3.53 12.59
C ARG A 109 -24.93 -2.60 12.99
N TYR A 110 -24.70 -1.30 12.97
CA TYR A 110 -25.72 -0.29 13.28
C TYR A 110 -26.85 -0.29 12.25
N ALA A 111 -26.51 -0.40 10.96
CA ALA A 111 -27.49 -0.57 9.89
C ALA A 111 -28.31 -1.83 10.09
N ARG A 112 -27.69 -3.00 10.34
CA ARG A 112 -28.42 -4.25 10.64
C ARG A 112 -29.33 -4.15 11.86
N GLN A 113 -28.89 -3.45 12.90
CA GLN A 113 -29.73 -3.19 14.09
C GLN A 113 -30.92 -2.28 13.77
N ARG A 114 -30.77 -1.31 12.86
CA ARG A 114 -31.87 -0.44 12.39
C ARG A 114 -32.77 -1.08 11.35
N THR A 115 -32.24 -1.93 10.47
CA THR A 115 -33.01 -2.68 9.46
C THR A 115 -33.87 -3.78 10.09
N SER A 116 -33.60 -4.17 11.35
CA SER A 116 -34.52 -5.01 12.13
C SER A 116 -35.81 -4.28 12.55
N GLU A 117 -35.91 -2.97 12.36
CA GLU A 117 -37.10 -2.16 12.66
C GLU A 117 -37.64 -1.34 11.47
N ASN A 118 -36.96 -1.25 10.32
CA ASN A 118 -37.54 -0.66 9.11
C ASN A 118 -36.78 -1.01 7.83
N ASP A 119 -37.56 -1.43 6.82
CA ASP A 119 -37.31 -1.44 5.37
C ASP A 119 -36.00 -2.03 4.81
N LEU A 120 -36.17 -3.21 4.21
CA LEU A 120 -35.32 -3.77 3.17
C LEU A 120 -35.58 -3.02 1.85
N SER A 121 -34.80 -1.99 1.56
CA SER A 121 -34.73 -1.40 0.20
C SER A 121 -33.33 -0.86 -0.09
N GLY A 122 -32.35 -1.74 0.01
CA GLY A 122 -31.06 -1.60 -0.65
C GLY A 122 -30.83 -2.91 -1.39
N ASP A 123 -30.75 -2.84 -2.72
CA ASP A 123 -30.77 -3.98 -3.63
C ASP A 123 -29.86 -5.12 -3.17
N ALA A 124 -30.47 -6.11 -2.50
CA ALA A 124 -29.79 -7.26 -1.93
C ALA A 124 -29.09 -8.09 -3.01
N SER A 125 -29.57 -7.98 -4.27
CA SER A 125 -28.98 -8.65 -5.43
C SER A 125 -27.53 -8.21 -5.65
N THR A 126 -27.27 -6.91 -5.73
CA THR A 126 -25.92 -6.37 -5.96
C THR A 126 -24.90 -6.80 -4.89
N ILE A 127 -25.33 -6.87 -3.61
CA ILE A 127 -24.45 -7.30 -2.51
C ILE A 127 -24.17 -8.80 -2.57
N ILE A 128 -25.18 -9.62 -2.91
CA ILE A 128 -25.06 -11.06 -3.05
C ILE A 128 -24.15 -11.40 -4.24
N GLU A 129 -24.36 -10.75 -5.40
CA GLU A 129 -23.54 -10.92 -6.60
C GLU A 129 -22.06 -10.66 -6.31
N ARG A 130 -21.75 -9.59 -5.58
CA ARG A 130 -20.37 -9.26 -5.20
C ARG A 130 -19.74 -10.26 -4.24
N LEU A 131 -20.53 -10.83 -3.34
CA LEU A 131 -20.10 -11.88 -2.42
C LEU A 131 -19.84 -13.20 -3.15
N GLU A 132 -20.67 -13.54 -4.13
CA GLU A 132 -20.51 -14.71 -4.99
C GLU A 132 -19.28 -14.59 -5.90
N GLU A 133 -18.99 -13.40 -6.43
CA GLU A 133 -17.74 -13.14 -7.17
C GLU A 133 -16.50 -13.36 -6.30
N LEU A 134 -16.50 -12.85 -5.06
CA LEU A 134 -15.37 -13.00 -4.14
C LEU A 134 -15.18 -14.45 -3.68
N ASN A 135 -16.26 -15.20 -3.46
CA ASN A 135 -16.18 -16.61 -3.11
C ASN A 135 -15.66 -17.46 -4.28
N ARG A 136 -16.10 -17.18 -5.51
CA ARG A 136 -15.57 -17.84 -6.71
C ARG A 136 -14.07 -17.58 -6.90
N LEU A 137 -13.62 -16.33 -6.72
CA LEU A 137 -12.20 -16.02 -6.78
C LEU A 137 -11.41 -16.82 -5.72
N ARG A 138 -11.95 -16.96 -4.50
CA ARG A 138 -11.31 -17.76 -3.45
C ARG A 138 -11.22 -19.24 -3.80
N GLU A 139 -12.26 -19.81 -4.41
CA GLU A 139 -12.27 -21.21 -4.84
C GLU A 139 -11.25 -21.47 -5.94
N ILE A 140 -11.16 -20.59 -6.94
CA ILE A 140 -10.16 -20.66 -8.01
C ILE A 140 -8.75 -20.62 -7.42
N LEU A 141 -8.48 -19.68 -6.51
CA LEU A 141 -7.17 -19.54 -5.86
C LEU A 141 -6.84 -20.73 -4.94
N ALA A 142 -7.84 -21.32 -4.28
CA ALA A 142 -7.66 -22.49 -3.44
C ALA A 142 -7.34 -23.75 -4.26
N GLY A 143 -7.89 -23.86 -5.47
CA GLY A 143 -7.64 -24.96 -6.41
C GLY A 143 -6.29 -24.90 -7.13
N LEU A 144 -5.50 -23.84 -6.93
CA LEU A 144 -4.16 -23.74 -7.52
C LEU A 144 -3.17 -24.66 -6.84
N GLU A 145 -2.32 -25.30 -7.64
CA GLU A 145 -1.24 -26.15 -7.16
C GLU A 145 -0.15 -25.32 -6.47
N GLU A 146 0.67 -25.97 -5.64
CA GLU A 146 1.71 -25.29 -4.86
C GLU A 146 2.70 -24.45 -5.71
N PRO A 147 3.13 -24.90 -6.92
CA PRO A 147 3.97 -24.07 -7.79
C PRO A 147 3.28 -22.76 -8.21
N ASP A 148 2.00 -22.82 -8.56
CA ASP A 148 1.19 -21.66 -8.97
C ASP A 148 0.99 -20.69 -7.79
N ARG A 149 0.73 -21.23 -6.59
CA ARG A 149 0.58 -20.43 -5.35
C ARG A 149 1.86 -19.69 -4.99
N ARG A 150 3.02 -20.33 -5.14
CA ARG A 150 4.32 -19.67 -4.91
C ARG A 150 4.54 -18.50 -5.87
N ILE A 151 4.16 -18.64 -7.14
CA ILE A 151 4.23 -17.55 -8.12
C ILE A 151 3.29 -16.41 -7.75
N LEU A 152 2.05 -16.71 -7.31
CA LEU A 152 1.11 -15.70 -6.83
C LEU A 152 1.59 -14.97 -5.57
N ALA A 153 2.40 -15.59 -4.72
CA ALA A 153 3.00 -14.89 -3.58
C ALA A 153 3.91 -13.72 -4.03
N GLU A 154 4.53 -13.83 -5.21
CA GLU A 154 5.34 -12.77 -5.83
C GLU A 154 4.54 -11.89 -6.81
N LEU A 155 3.20 -12.06 -6.87
CA LEU A 155 2.29 -11.25 -7.68
C LEU A 155 2.59 -9.76 -7.65
N PRO A 156 2.93 -9.14 -6.49
CA PRO A 156 3.18 -7.72 -6.49
C PRO A 156 4.46 -7.30 -7.23
N LEU A 157 5.52 -8.11 -7.19
CA LEU A 157 6.73 -7.83 -7.98
C LEU A 157 6.46 -8.00 -9.47
N ILE A 158 5.65 -9.00 -9.82
CA ILE A 158 5.22 -9.27 -11.19
C ILE A 158 4.40 -8.10 -11.76
N LEU A 159 3.43 -7.59 -10.99
CA LEU A 159 2.60 -6.44 -11.38
C LEU A 159 3.42 -5.15 -11.50
N ASP A 160 4.42 -4.96 -10.66
CA ASP A 160 5.38 -3.83 -10.72
C ASP A 160 6.45 -4.01 -11.82
N ARG A 161 6.31 -5.04 -12.68
CA ARG A 161 7.27 -5.41 -13.75
C ARG A 161 8.70 -5.68 -13.26
N ARG A 162 8.87 -6.05 -11.99
CA ARG A 162 10.15 -6.43 -11.36
C ARG A 162 10.43 -7.92 -11.53
N TRP A 163 10.43 -8.38 -12.77
CA TRP A 163 10.50 -9.79 -13.15
C TRP A 163 11.78 -10.48 -12.68
N THR A 164 12.93 -9.83 -12.81
CA THR A 164 14.22 -10.36 -12.39
C THR A 164 14.27 -10.64 -10.88
N GLU A 165 13.67 -9.77 -10.06
CA GLU A 165 13.63 -9.94 -8.60
C GLU A 165 12.63 -11.03 -8.18
N ALA A 166 11.48 -11.12 -8.85
CA ALA A 166 10.52 -12.20 -8.62
C ALA A 166 11.13 -13.57 -8.99
N ALA A 167 11.79 -13.65 -10.15
CA ALA A 167 12.45 -14.86 -10.64
C ALA A 167 13.55 -15.34 -9.68
N ARG A 168 14.35 -14.40 -9.17
CA ARG A 168 15.38 -14.67 -8.15
C ARG A 168 14.81 -15.26 -6.86
N ARG A 169 13.67 -14.75 -6.37
CA ARG A 169 13.01 -15.25 -5.15
C ARG A 169 12.37 -16.62 -5.33
N LEU A 170 11.94 -16.91 -6.55
CA LEU A 170 11.35 -18.19 -6.93
C LEU A 170 12.39 -19.23 -7.37
N ASP A 171 13.67 -18.84 -7.37
CA ASP A 171 14.80 -19.67 -7.80
C ASP A 171 14.60 -20.24 -9.22
N MET A 172 14.21 -19.37 -10.15
CA MET A 172 13.98 -19.75 -11.55
C MET A 172 14.42 -18.66 -12.53
N PRO A 173 14.63 -18.98 -13.82
CA PRO A 173 14.90 -17.98 -14.84
C PRO A 173 13.72 -17.03 -15.08
N GLU A 174 14.02 -15.77 -15.40
CA GLU A 174 13.00 -14.76 -15.72
C GLU A 174 12.11 -15.18 -16.90
N SER A 175 12.72 -15.75 -17.94
CA SER A 175 12.01 -16.26 -19.13
C SER A 175 11.00 -17.34 -18.76
N THR A 176 11.39 -18.25 -17.88
CA THR A 176 10.53 -19.31 -17.32
C THR A 176 9.38 -18.72 -16.52
N LEU A 177 9.65 -17.77 -15.63
CA LEU A 177 8.62 -17.10 -14.83
C LEU A 177 7.57 -16.40 -15.70
N ARG A 178 8.00 -15.68 -16.75
CA ARG A 178 7.09 -14.99 -17.68
C ARG A 178 6.19 -15.97 -18.44
N SER A 179 6.75 -17.10 -18.88
CA SER A 179 5.99 -18.14 -19.56
C SER A 179 4.96 -18.78 -18.63
N ILE A 180 5.36 -19.16 -17.41
CA ILE A 180 4.45 -19.75 -16.43
C ILE A 180 3.37 -18.74 -16.03
N TRP A 181 3.73 -17.47 -15.85
CA TRP A 181 2.77 -16.40 -15.54
C TRP A 181 1.71 -16.21 -16.64
N ALA A 182 2.09 -16.36 -17.92
CA ALA A 182 1.13 -16.32 -19.01
C ALA A 182 0.10 -17.45 -18.88
N THR A 183 0.57 -18.69 -18.70
CA THR A 183 -0.29 -19.87 -18.51
C THR A 183 -1.15 -19.75 -17.24
N LEU A 184 -0.60 -19.24 -16.14
CA LEU A 184 -1.32 -19.06 -14.89
C LEU A 184 -2.44 -18.03 -15.00
N LYS A 185 -2.20 -16.91 -15.71
CA LYS A 185 -3.26 -15.94 -16.00
C LYS A 185 -4.37 -16.57 -16.82
N ASP A 186 -4.03 -17.38 -17.82
CA ASP A 186 -5.03 -18.04 -18.66
C ASP A 186 -5.84 -19.06 -17.85
N LYS A 187 -5.20 -19.79 -16.92
CA LYS A 187 -5.87 -20.71 -15.98
C LYS A 187 -6.82 -19.96 -15.03
N ILE A 188 -6.41 -18.82 -14.48
CA ILE A 188 -7.25 -17.98 -13.61
C ILE A 188 -8.41 -17.37 -14.42
N ARG A 189 -8.14 -16.91 -15.64
CA ARG A 189 -9.16 -16.34 -16.54
C ARG A 189 -10.16 -17.38 -17.03
N ALA A 190 -9.72 -18.60 -17.33
CA ALA A 190 -10.62 -19.70 -17.72
C ALA A 190 -11.55 -20.14 -16.58
N GLY A 191 -11.16 -19.91 -15.32
CA GLY A 191 -12.03 -20.08 -14.15
C GLY A 191 -13.00 -18.92 -13.92
N TRP A 192 -12.85 -17.81 -14.64
CA TRP A 192 -13.70 -16.62 -14.54
C TRP A 192 -14.85 -16.72 -15.54
N PRO A 193 -16.14 -16.59 -15.13
CA PRO A 193 -17.24 -16.54 -16.09
C PRO A 193 -17.15 -15.26 -16.92
N ASP A 194 -17.42 -15.36 -18.23
CA ASP A 194 -17.56 -14.17 -19.08
C ASP A 194 -18.72 -13.28 -18.55
N PRO A 195 -18.59 -11.93 -18.65
CA PRO A 195 -19.57 -10.99 -18.14
C PRO A 195 -20.94 -11.10 -18.80
#